data_AF-A0A4R2KYM5-F1
#
_entry.id   AF-A0A4R2KYM5-F1
#
_cell.length_a   1.000
_cell.length_b   1.000
_cell.length_c   1.000
_cell.angle_alpha   90.00
_cell.angle_beta   90.00
_cell.angle_gamma   90.00
#
_symmetry.space_group_name_H-M   'P 1'
#
loop_
_entity.id
_entity.type
_entity.pdbx_description
1 polymer ?
#
loop_
_entity_poly.entity_id
_entity_poly.type
_entity_poly.pdbx_seq_one_letter_code
_entity_poly.pdbx_strand_id
1 'polypeptide(L)'
;MDKNKIKSFAIWARDNLIDVVKNRARYIGIFIDYDGKYNELKAQEVQGGFKLEGKDGVFNLSYEDRVVLVDRINAYEDKKKGFEQVIEEVAYTWFNRFMGLRYIVDSQIILLQYSIIFSDYIIR
;
A
#
# COMPACT_ATOMS: atom_id res chain seq x y z
N MET A 1 6.34 0.87 -33.01
CA MET A 1 6.30 0.77 -31.54
C MET A 1 7.18 -0.40 -31.11
N ASP A 2 8.22 -0.15 -30.32
CA ASP A 2 9.15 -1.19 -29.88
C ASP A 2 8.60 -1.91 -28.65
N LYS A 3 8.13 -3.15 -28.85
CA LYS A 3 7.50 -3.97 -27.79
C LYS A 3 8.48 -4.29 -26.66
N ASN A 4 9.77 -4.40 -26.95
CA ASN A 4 10.78 -4.72 -25.95
C ASN A 4 10.99 -3.53 -25.00
N LYS A 5 11.06 -2.32 -25.54
CA LYS A 5 11.14 -1.09 -24.71
C LYS A 5 9.94 -0.92 -23.80
N ILE A 6 8.73 -1.24 -24.28
CA ILE A 6 7.52 -1.17 -23.46
C ILE A 6 7.54 -2.20 -22.34
N LYS A 7 7.95 -3.44 -22.62
CA LYS A 7 8.05 -4.49 -21.59
C LYS A 7 9.07 -4.11 -20.51
N SER A 8 10.25 -3.62 -20.91
CA SER A 8 11.27 -3.16 -19.96
C SER A 8 10.77 -1.98 -19.12
N PHE A 9 10.06 -1.02 -19.73
CA PHE A 9 9.47 0.09 -19.01
C PHE A 9 8.40 -0.36 -18.00
N ALA A 10 7.55 -1.32 -18.36
CA ALA A 10 6.51 -1.83 -17.47
C ALA A 10 7.08 -2.52 -16.23
N ILE A 11 8.14 -3.33 -16.40
CA ILE A 11 8.85 -3.97 -15.29
C ILE A 11 9.45 -2.91 -14.38
N TRP A 12 10.20 -1.96 -14.95
CA TRP A 12 10.79 -0.86 -14.19
C TRP A 12 9.73 -0.06 -13.42
N ALA A 13 8.62 0.30 -14.06
CA ALA A 13 7.55 1.08 -13.43
C ALA A 13 6.90 0.34 -12.26
N ARG A 14 6.68 -0.98 -12.38
CA ARG A 14 6.18 -1.81 -11.29
C ARG A 14 7.13 -1.80 -10.11
N ASP A 15 8.42 -2.05 -10.34
CA ASP A 15 9.41 -2.14 -9.27
C ASP A 15 9.55 -0.79 -8.54
N ASN A 16 9.55 0.32 -9.29
CA ASN A 16 9.56 1.66 -8.71
C ASN A 16 8.32 1.93 -7.86
N LEU A 17 7.13 1.52 -8.31
CA LEU A 17 5.91 1.71 -7.55
C LEU A 17 5.94 0.93 -6.23
N ILE A 18 6.40 -0.32 -6.26
CA ILE A 18 6.58 -1.13 -5.07
C ILE A 18 7.56 -0.43 -4.10
N ASP A 19 8.68 0.08 -4.59
CA ASP A 19 9.65 0.79 -3.75
C ASP A 19 9.10 2.07 -3.14
N VAL A 20 8.29 2.83 -3.88
CA VAL A 20 7.57 4.01 -3.35
C VAL A 20 6.63 3.59 -2.20
N VAL A 21 5.87 2.52 -2.38
CA VAL A 21 4.97 2.00 -1.33
C VAL A 21 5.76 1.50 -0.12
N LYS A 22 6.88 0.78 -0.32
CA LYS A 22 7.79 0.38 0.77
C LYS A 22 8.32 1.57 1.55
N ASN A 23 8.75 2.63 0.85
CA ASN A 23 9.23 3.86 1.48
C ASN A 23 8.12 4.54 2.29
N ARG A 24 6.89 4.52 1.79
CA ARG A 24 5.72 5.03 2.53
C ARG A 24 5.40 4.18 3.76
N ALA A 25 5.49 2.85 3.67
CA ALA A 25 5.35 1.97 4.82
C ALA A 25 6.42 2.24 5.89
N ARG A 26 7.68 2.41 5.48
CA ARG A 26 8.78 2.77 6.39
C ARG A 26 8.54 4.12 7.07
N TYR A 27 7.97 5.09 6.36
CA TYR A 27 7.61 6.38 6.92
C TYR A 27 6.65 6.24 8.11
N ILE A 28 5.63 5.38 7.99
CA ILE A 28 4.65 5.05 9.06
C ILE A 28 5.13 3.96 10.03
N GLY A 29 6.43 3.65 10.01
CA GLY A 29 7.08 2.78 10.98
C GLY A 29 6.90 1.29 10.73
N ILE A 30 6.64 0.85 9.49
CA ILE A 30 6.52 -0.58 9.13
C ILE A 30 7.58 -0.88 8.06
N PHE A 31 8.55 -1.73 8.36
CA PHE A 31 9.69 -1.95 7.47
C PHE A 31 10.40 -3.28 7.68
N ILE A 32 11.19 -3.68 6.69
CA ILE A 32 12.22 -4.70 6.82
C ILE A 32 13.54 -3.99 7.15
N ASP A 33 14.25 -4.45 8.18
CA ASP A 33 15.57 -3.90 8.56
C ASP A 33 16.70 -4.45 7.65
N TYR A 34 17.94 -4.03 7.93
CA TYR A 34 19.12 -4.46 7.17
C TYR A 34 19.42 -5.96 7.32
N ASP A 35 18.98 -6.59 8.41
CA ASP A 35 19.11 -8.02 8.67
C ASP A 35 17.99 -8.84 8.00
N GLY A 36 17.08 -8.17 7.28
CA GLY A 36 15.98 -8.81 6.56
C GLY A 36 14.80 -9.18 7.45
N LYS A 37 14.73 -8.65 8.68
CA LYS A 37 13.66 -8.92 9.63
C LYS A 37 12.55 -7.87 9.56
N TYR A 38 11.31 -8.33 9.66
CA TYR A 38 10.15 -7.45 9.79
C TYR A 38 10.13 -6.74 11.14
N ASN A 39 9.96 -5.42 11.09
CA ASN A 39 9.85 -4.55 12.24
C ASN A 39 8.67 -3.57 12.07
N GLU A 40 7.98 -3.34 13.18
CA GLU A 40 6.95 -2.33 13.30
C GLU A 40 7.21 -1.49 14.54
N LEU A 41 7.17 -0.16 14.39
CA LEU A 41 7.17 0.75 15.51
C LEU A 41 5.81 0.71 16.19
N LYS A 42 5.79 0.78 17.52
CA LYS A 42 4.52 0.94 18.23
C LYS A 42 3.90 2.27 17.86
N ALA A 43 2.59 2.25 17.64
CA ALA A 43 1.82 3.45 17.34
C ALA A 43 0.81 3.68 18.46
N GLN A 44 0.57 4.95 18.79
CA GLN A 44 -0.46 5.37 19.72
C GLN A 44 -1.40 6.33 19.01
N GLU A 45 -2.69 6.03 19.07
CA GLU A 45 -3.74 6.90 18.56
C GLU A 45 -3.77 8.21 19.37
N VAL A 46 -3.88 9.33 18.66
CA VAL A 46 -4.00 10.67 19.23
C VAL A 46 -5.00 11.48 18.43
N GLN A 47 -5.47 12.61 18.97
CA GLN A 47 -6.34 13.51 18.21
C GLN A 47 -5.67 13.95 16.91
N GLY A 48 -6.31 13.65 15.78
CA GLY A 48 -5.82 13.98 14.43
C GLY A 48 -4.99 12.89 13.74
N GLY A 49 -4.75 11.73 14.38
CA GLY A 49 -4.08 10.59 13.75
C GLY A 49 -3.34 9.70 14.76
N PHE A 50 -2.05 9.46 14.55
CA PHE A 50 -1.25 8.64 15.47
C PHE A 50 0.18 9.15 15.64
N LYS A 51 0.81 8.79 16.76
CA LYS A 51 2.25 8.97 17.02
C LYS A 51 2.97 7.63 16.94
N LEU A 52 4.24 7.66 16.53
CA LEU A 52 5.10 6.48 16.52
C LEU A 52 6.13 6.57 17.64
N GLU A 53 6.39 5.45 18.31
CA GLU A 53 7.43 5.36 19.32
C GLU A 53 8.80 5.71 18.70
N GLY A 54 9.53 6.63 19.33
CA GLY A 54 10.84 7.08 18.86
C GLY A 54 10.82 8.02 17.65
N LYS A 55 9.65 8.50 17.20
CA LYS A 55 9.55 9.58 16.20
C LYS A 55 8.77 10.77 16.73
N ASP A 56 9.28 11.96 16.47
CA ASP A 56 8.58 13.20 16.75
C ASP A 56 7.51 13.51 15.69
N GLY A 57 6.39 14.06 16.15
CA GLY A 57 5.29 14.50 15.31
C GLY A 57 4.05 13.59 15.36
N VAL A 58 2.96 14.08 14.75
CA VAL A 58 1.71 13.35 14.58
C VAL A 58 1.56 13.04 13.09
N PHE A 59 1.30 11.78 12.80
CA PHE A 59 0.96 11.31 11.46
C PHE A 59 -0.54 11.54 11.27
N ASN A 60 -0.89 12.53 10.44
CA ASN A 60 -2.27 12.83 10.05
C ASN A 60 -2.77 11.79 9.02
N LEU A 61 -2.82 10.54 9.43
CA LEU A 61 -3.29 9.39 8.67
C LEU A 61 -4.23 8.58 9.56
N SER A 62 -5.13 7.81 8.95
CA SER A 62 -6.03 6.91 9.68
C SER A 62 -5.21 5.91 10.49
N TYR A 63 -5.42 5.92 11.82
CA TYR A 63 -4.83 4.92 12.71
C TYR A 63 -5.42 3.54 12.45
N GLU A 64 -6.73 3.45 12.22
CA GLU A 64 -7.44 2.22 11.90
C GLU A 64 -6.88 1.55 10.64
N ASP A 65 -6.64 2.31 9.57
CA ASP A 65 -6.06 1.78 8.33
C ASP A 65 -4.67 1.18 8.58
N ARG A 66 -3.87 1.82 9.45
CA ARG A 66 -2.55 1.31 9.83
C ARG A 66 -2.68 0.00 10.60
N VAL A 67 -3.61 -0.09 11.55
CA VAL A 67 -3.86 -1.31 12.32
C VAL A 67 -4.24 -2.45 11.38
N VAL A 68 -5.21 -2.24 10.48
CA VAL A 68 -5.60 -3.24 9.48
C VAL A 68 -4.41 -3.68 8.62
N LEU A 69 -3.57 -2.75 8.18
CA LEU A 69 -2.37 -3.09 7.40
C LEU A 69 -1.41 -3.98 8.19
N VAL A 70 -1.14 -3.64 9.45
CA VAL A 70 -0.26 -4.39 10.35
C VAL A 70 -0.84 -5.78 10.64
N ASP A 71 -2.13 -5.88 10.91
CA ASP A 71 -2.82 -7.14 11.19
C ASP A 71 -2.75 -8.08 9.98
N ARG A 72 -2.94 -7.55 8.77
CA ARG A 72 -2.79 -8.31 7.53
C ARG A 72 -1.38 -8.86 7.35
N ILE A 73 -0.34 -8.11 7.70
CA ILE A 73 1.04 -8.57 7.65
C ILE A 73 1.29 -9.65 8.72
N ASN A 74 0.80 -9.42 9.93
CA ASN A 74 0.97 -10.33 11.07
C ASN A 74 0.14 -11.62 10.94
N ALA A 75 -0.85 -11.67 10.04
CA ALA A 75 -1.61 -12.88 9.72
C ALA A 75 -0.77 -13.96 9.01
N TYR A 76 0.38 -13.61 8.45
CA TYR A 76 1.31 -14.56 7.83
C TYR A 76 2.24 -15.18 8.88
N GLU A 77 2.50 -16.48 8.78
CA GLU A 77 3.50 -17.16 9.62
C GLU A 77 4.90 -16.53 9.46
N ASP A 78 5.28 -16.27 8.20
CA ASP A 78 6.47 -15.49 7.87
C ASP A 78 6.08 -14.03 7.62
N LYS A 79 6.34 -13.18 8.62
CA LYS A 79 6.06 -11.74 8.58
C LYS A 79 6.81 -10.99 7.47
N LYS A 80 8.00 -11.46 7.08
CA LYS A 80 8.73 -10.85 5.96
C LYS A 80 7.96 -11.07 4.66
N LYS A 81 7.53 -12.32 4.43
CA LYS A 81 6.69 -12.67 3.28
C LYS A 81 5.35 -11.93 3.33
N GLY A 82 4.73 -11.82 4.50
CA GLY A 82 3.50 -11.06 4.70
C GLY A 82 3.66 -9.59 4.33
N PHE A 83 4.75 -8.95 4.76
CA PHE A 83 5.09 -7.58 4.38
C PHE A 83 5.25 -7.44 2.86
N GLU A 84 6.02 -8.31 2.22
CA GLU A 84 6.23 -8.26 0.77
C GLU A 84 4.92 -8.40 -0.02
N GLN A 85 4.06 -9.35 0.36
CA GLN A 85 2.75 -9.56 -0.26
C GLN A 85 1.83 -8.35 -0.10
N VAL A 86 1.66 -7.87 1.14
CA VAL A 86 0.76 -6.75 1.43
C VAL A 86 1.21 -5.47 0.73
N ILE A 87 2.53 -5.20 0.70
CA ILE A 87 3.09 -4.05 -0.02
C ILE A 87 2.82 -4.13 -1.51
N GLU A 88 3.01 -5.31 -2.10
CA GLU A 88 2.77 -5.53 -3.52
C GLU A 88 1.27 -5.36 -3.87
N GLU A 89 0.36 -5.85 -3.04
CA GLU A 89 -1.08 -5.64 -3.20
C GLU A 89 -1.50 -4.18 -3.09
N VAL A 90 -0.93 -3.44 -2.14
CA VAL A 90 -1.16 -1.99 -2.01
C VAL A 90 -0.66 -1.26 -3.25
N ALA A 91 0.53 -1.63 -3.76
CA ALA A 91 1.06 -1.09 -5.00
C ALA A 91 0.13 -1.39 -6.20
N TYR A 92 -0.38 -2.61 -6.33
CA TYR A 92 -1.35 -2.95 -7.37
C TYR A 92 -2.65 -2.16 -7.25
N THR A 93 -3.15 -1.96 -6.03
CA THR A 93 -4.35 -1.15 -5.78
C THR A 93 -4.12 0.31 -6.22
N TRP A 94 -2.98 0.89 -5.86
CA TRP A 94 -2.60 2.24 -6.30
C TRP A 94 -2.41 2.34 -7.82
N PHE A 95 -1.79 1.34 -8.43
CA PHE A 95 -1.65 1.26 -9.88
C PHE A 95 -3.02 1.25 -10.56
N ASN A 96 -3.94 0.40 -10.09
CA ASN A 96 -5.29 0.29 -10.65
C ASN A 96 -6.07 1.60 -10.48
N ARG A 97 -5.92 2.30 -9.35
CA ARG A 97 -6.51 3.63 -9.15
C ARG A 97 -5.92 4.66 -10.12
N PHE A 98 -4.61 4.67 -10.32
CA PHE A 98 -3.94 5.60 -11.26
C PHE A 98 -4.35 5.34 -12.71
N MET A 99 -4.39 4.08 -13.12
CA MET A 99 -4.90 3.69 -14.44
C MET A 99 -6.37 4.07 -14.58
N GLY A 100 -7.17 3.84 -13.54
CA GLY A 100 -8.55 4.29 -13.45
C GLY A 100 -8.69 5.78 -13.73
N LEU A 101 -7.93 6.65 -13.06
CA LEU A 101 -7.95 8.10 -13.31
C LEU A 101 -7.63 8.45 -14.77
N ARG A 102 -6.68 7.76 -15.39
CA ARG A 102 -6.34 7.95 -16.80
C ARG A 102 -7.48 7.55 -17.74
N TYR A 103 -8.24 6.51 -17.40
CA TYR A 103 -9.41 6.09 -18.19
C TYR A 103 -10.68 6.91 -17.87
N ILE A 104 -10.83 7.41 -16.65
CA ILE A 104 -11.99 8.22 -16.22
C ILE A 104 -12.01 9.57 -16.93
N VAL A 105 -10.85 10.20 -17.16
CA VAL A 105 -10.76 11.43 -17.95
C VAL A 105 -11.33 11.23 -19.37
N ASP A 106 -11.25 10.00 -19.91
CA ASP A 106 -11.83 9.64 -21.21
C ASP A 106 -13.20 8.93 -21.14
N SER A 107 -13.64 8.46 -19.96
CA SER A 107 -14.75 7.49 -19.82
C SER A 107 -15.59 7.74 -18.55
N GLN A 108 -16.37 8.83 -18.50
CA GLN A 108 -17.17 9.20 -17.31
C GLN A 108 -18.27 8.21 -16.86
N ILE A 109 -18.51 7.07 -17.54
CA ILE A 109 -19.68 6.18 -17.27
C ILE A 109 -19.33 4.85 -16.56
N ILE A 110 -18.08 4.37 -16.56
CA ILE A 110 -17.77 3.03 -16.01
C ILE A 110 -17.63 3.03 -14.47
N LEU A 111 -17.55 4.22 -13.85
CA LEU A 111 -17.26 4.38 -12.43
C LEU A 111 -18.34 3.87 -11.46
N LEU A 112 -19.61 3.82 -11.86
CA LEU A 112 -20.67 3.42 -10.93
C LEU A 112 -20.82 1.89 -10.79
N GLN A 113 -20.33 1.10 -11.75
CA GLN A 113 -20.54 -0.35 -11.74
C GLN A 113 -19.47 -1.11 -10.96
N TYR A 114 -18.24 -0.58 -10.85
CA TYR A 114 -17.15 -1.21 -10.09
C TYR A 114 -17.16 -0.88 -8.58
N SER A 115 -17.76 0.24 -8.17
CA SER A 115 -17.90 0.59 -6.75
C SER A 115 -18.86 -0.35 -6.00
N ILE A 116 -19.82 -0.96 -6.69
CA ILE A 116 -20.79 -1.89 -6.10
C ILE A 116 -20.15 -3.27 -5.88
N ILE A 117 -19.27 -3.71 -6.79
CA ILE A 117 -18.70 -5.07 -6.73
C ILE A 117 -17.57 -5.20 -5.69
N PHE A 118 -16.81 -4.13 -5.41
CA PHE A 118 -15.71 -4.18 -4.43
C PHE A 118 -16.14 -3.92 -2.97
N SER A 119 -17.31 -3.29 -2.75
CA SER A 119 -17.82 -3.08 -1.39
C SER A 119 -18.22 -4.40 -0.72
N ASP A 120 -18.59 -5.43 -1.49
CA ASP A 120 -19.09 -6.71 -0.98
C ASP A 120 -17.99 -7.74 -0.69
N TYR A 121 -16.73 -7.48 -1.05
CA TYR A 121 -15.63 -8.45 -0.90
C TYR A 121 -14.66 -8.17 0.27
N ILE A 122 -14.86 -7.08 1.02
CA ILE A 122 -14.00 -6.70 2.16
C ILE A 122 -14.70 -6.88 3.52
N ILE A 123 -16.00 -7.19 3.54
CA ILE A 123 -16.72 -7.57 4.77
C ILE A 123 -17.19 -9.02 4.67
N ARG A 124 -16.26 -9.96 4.84
CA ARG A 124 -16.52 -11.29 5.40
C ARG A 124 -15.22 -12.02 5.75
#